data_AF-A0A2V9MQP8-F1
#
_entry.id   AF-A0A2V9MQP8-F1
#
_cell.length_a   1.000
_cell.length_b   1.000
_cell.length_c   1.000
_cell.angle_alpha   90.00
_cell.angle_beta   90.00
_cell.angle_gamma   90.00
#
_symmetry.space_group_name_H-M   'P 1'
#
loop_
_entity.id
_entity.type
_entity.pdbx_description
1 polymer ?
#
loop_
_entity_poly.entity_id
_entity_poly.type
_entity_poly.pdbx_seq_one_letter_code
_entity_poly.pdbx_strand_id
1 'polypeptide(L)' 'MFGQLGLPEILIIMVIALLVFGPKKLPSLGKSLGEGIISFKKALSGQDDETKSQDQHEEKPKT' A
#
# COMPACT_ATOMS: atom_id res chain seq x y z
N MET A 1 14.57 -28.44 -12.65
CA MET A 1 13.11 -28.29 -12.81
C MET A 1 12.46 -27.47 -11.66
N PHE A 2 13.13 -26.44 -11.11
CA PHE A 2 12.57 -25.55 -10.07
C PHE A 2 13.36 -24.21 -10.03
N GLY A 3 13.50 -23.55 -11.19
CA GLY A 3 14.51 -22.49 -11.36
C GLY A 3 14.00 -21.05 -11.31
N GLN A 4 12.72 -20.82 -11.56
CA GLN A 4 12.13 -19.50 -11.44
C GLN A 4 10.75 -19.70 -10.83
N LEU A 5 10.55 -19.14 -9.63
CA LEU A 5 9.21 -18.77 -9.19
C LEU A 5 8.64 -17.88 -10.30
N GLY A 6 7.81 -18.48 -11.14
CA GLY A 6 7.23 -17.77 -12.26
C GLY A 6 6.20 -16.77 -11.75
N LEU A 7 5.76 -15.90 -12.65
CA LEU A 7 4.56 -15.10 -12.39
C LEU A 7 3.37 -15.94 -11.90
N PRO A 8 3.13 -17.19 -12.36
CA PRO A 8 2.03 -18.02 -11.86
C PRO A 8 2.13 -18.35 -10.36
N GLU A 9 3.30 -18.77 -9.87
CA GLU A 9 3.48 -19.08 -8.44
C GLU A 9 3.30 -17.85 -7.56
N ILE A 10 3.85 -16.70 -7.98
CA ILE A 10 3.68 -15.43 -7.25
C ILE A 10 2.20 -15.04 -7.19
N LEU A 11 1.46 -15.23 -8.28
CA LEU A 11 0.03 -14.92 -8.33
C LEU A 11 -0.77 -15.80 -7.38
N ILE A 12 -0.47 -17.11 -7.30
CA ILE A 12 -1.11 -18.04 -6.36
C ILE A 12 -0.87 -17.59 -4.91
N ILE A 13 0.39 -17.26 -4.57
CA ILE A 13 0.72 -16.77 -3.23
C ILE A 13 -0.03 -15.47 -2.94
N MET A 14 -0.10 -14.56 -3.92
CA MET A 14 -0.83 -13.29 -3.79
C MET A 14 -2.33 -13.53 -3.54
N VAL A 15 -2.95 -14.48 -4.22
CA VAL A 15 -4.36 -14.85 -4.01
C VAL A 15 -4.58 -15.40 -2.60
N ILE A 16 -3.69 -16.27 -2.11
CA ILE A 16 -3.78 -16.79 -0.74
C ILE A 16 -3.62 -15.66 0.28
N ALA A 17 -2.62 -14.78 0.10
CA ALA A 17 -2.42 -13.62 0.96
C ALA A 17 -3.64 -12.69 0.95
N LEU A 18 -4.27 -12.51 -0.22
CA LEU A 18 -5.51 -11.76 -0.39
C LEU A 18 -6.70 -12.37 0.33
N LEU A 19 -6.79 -13.70 0.42
CA LEU A 19 -7.84 -14.36 1.20
C LEU A 19 -7.66 -14.14 2.71
N VAL A 20 -6.40 -14.14 3.18
CA VAL A 20 -6.07 -13.91 4.60
C VAL A 20 -6.26 -12.45 5.01
N PHE A 21 -5.71 -11.51 4.22
CA PHE A 21 -5.74 -10.08 4.55
C PHE A 21 -6.98 -9.36 4.00
N GLY A 22 -7.60 -9.89 2.96
CA GLY A 22 -8.70 -9.28 2.22
C GLY A 22 -8.23 -8.25 1.19
N PRO A 23 -8.80 -8.21 -0.03
CA PRO A 23 -8.41 -7.27 -1.08
C PRO A 23 -8.65 -5.80 -0.71
N LYS A 24 -9.60 -5.54 0.20
CA LYS A 24 -9.89 -4.19 0.69
C LYS A 24 -8.78 -3.61 1.57
N LYS A 25 -7.91 -4.43 2.18
CA LYS A 25 -6.84 -3.96 3.05
C LYS A 25 -5.51 -3.71 2.34
N LEU A 26 -5.30 -4.29 1.15
CA LEU A 26 -4.14 -3.97 0.31
C LEU A 26 -4.01 -2.47 -0.02
N PRO A 27 -5.05 -1.76 -0.51
CA PRO A 27 -4.92 -0.36 -0.86
C PRO A 27 -4.64 0.52 0.37
N SER A 28 -5.23 0.23 1.54
CA SER A 28 -4.93 0.98 2.76
C SER A 28 -3.49 0.77 3.23
N LEU A 29 -3.00 -0.48 3.21
CA LEU A 29 -1.62 -0.80 3.58
C LEU A 29 -0.62 -0.17 2.60
N GLY A 30 -0.92 -0.22 1.30
CA GLY A 30 -0.12 0.41 0.26
C GLY A 30 -0.08 1.93 0.37
N LYS A 31 -1.19 2.57 0.75
CA LYS A 31 -1.24 4.02 0.98
C LYS A 31 -0.33 4.43 2.14
N SER A 32 -0.44 3.76 3.30
CA SER A 32 0.42 4.05 4.46
C SER A 32 1.90 3.74 4.21
N LEU A 33 2.21 2.62 3.55
CA LEU A 33 3.59 2.29 3.14
C LEU A 33 4.12 3.30 2.12
N GLY A 34 3.31 3.69 1.15
CA GLY A 34 3.67 4.67 0.13
C GLY A 34 3.97 6.04 0.73
N GLU A 35 3.11 6.54 1.60
CA GLU A 35 3.34 7.78 2.36
C GLU A 35 4.63 7.72 3.19
N GLY A 36 4.91 6.58 3.82
CA GLY A 36 6.16 6.33 4.55
C GLY A 36 7.39 6.35 3.65
N ILE A 37 7.36 5.68 2.50
CA ILE A 37 8.46 5.66 1.52
C ILE A 37 8.69 7.07 0.94
N ILE A 38 7.62 7.80 0.63
CA ILE A 38 7.70 9.18 0.13
C ILE A 38 8.35 10.09 1.17
N SER A 39 7.91 10.00 2.44
CA SER A 39 8.47 10.77 3.55
C SER A 39 9.93 10.42 3.80
N PHE A 40 10.27 9.13 3.75
CA PHE A 40 11.64 8.64 3.88
C PHE A 40 12.54 9.16 2.75
N LYS A 41 12.07 9.12 1.50
CA LYS A 41 12.80 9.65 0.34
C LYS A 41 13.01 11.16 0.44
N LYS A 42 12.02 11.91 0.92
CA LYS A 42 12.12 13.37 1.13
C LYS A 42 13.16 13.72 2.19
N ALA A 43 13.13 13.04 3.34
CA ALA A 43 14.10 13.21 4.42
C ALA A 43 15.54 12.91 3.95
N LEU A 44 15.74 11.86 3.15
CA LEU A 44 17.05 11.55 2.56
C LEU A 44 17.51 12.55 1.50
N SER A 45 16.57 13.22 0.82
CA SER A 45 16.88 14.19 -0.24
C SER A 45 17.06 15.62 0.27
N GLY A 46 16.89 15.86 1.59
CA GLY A 46 17.01 17.19 2.21
C GLY A 46 15.93 18.18 1.74
N GLN A 47 14.82 17.70 1.20
CA GLN A 47 13.72 18.51 0.70
C GLN A 47 12.58 18.47 1.71
N ASP A 48 12.61 19.43 2.66
CA ASP A 48 11.54 19.66 3.63
C ASP A 48 10.35 20.31 2.92
N ASP A 49 9.48 19.49 2.32
CA ASP A 49 8.24 19.95 1.72
C ASP A 49 7.02 19.43 2.49
N GLU A 50 6.37 20.37 3.17
CA GLU A 50 5.10 20.26 3.86
C GLU A 50 4.02 19.75 2.91
N THR A 51 3.68 18.47 2.98
CA THR A 51 2.58 17.91 2.19
C THR A 51 1.42 17.57 3.13
N LYS A 52 0.44 18.48 3.12
CA LYS A 52 -0.89 18.36 3.72
C LYS A 52 -1.48 16.97 3.50
N SER A 53 -1.85 16.32 4.60
CA SER A 53 -2.81 15.23 4.61
C SER A 53 -4.19 15.77 4.21
N GLN A 54 -4.63 15.46 3.01
CA GLN A 54 -6.05 15.45 2.66
C GLN A 54 -6.47 14.00 2.46
N ASP A 55 -6.99 13.40 3.52
CA ASP A 55 -8.03 12.39 3.39
C ASP A 55 -8.98 12.63 4.55
N GLN A 56 -9.92 13.54 4.31
CA GLN A 56 -11.11 13.66 5.12
C GLN A 56 -11.85 12.33 5.03
N HIS A 57 -11.81 11.60 6.14
CA HIS A 57 -12.94 10.88 6.72
C HIS A 57 -14.25 11.09 5.93
N GLU A 58 -14.52 10.20 4.97
CA GLU A 58 -15.86 10.04 4.39
C GLU A 58 -16.71 9.25 5.41
N GLU A 59 -16.96 9.87 6.56
CA GLU A 59 -18.14 9.55 7.36
C GLU A 59 -19.31 10.18 6.62
N LYS A 60 -20.17 9.33 6.06
CA LYS A 60 -21.49 9.74 5.61
C LYS A 60 -22.43 9.68 6.82
N PRO A 61 -22.80 10.81 7.46
CA PRO A 61 -24.13 10.95 8.01
C PRO A 61 -25.06 11.51 6.92
N LYS A 62 -26.37 11.29 7.12
CA LYS A 62 -27.54 11.61 6.26
C LYS A 62 -28.02 10.35 5.52
N THR A 63 -29.16 9.75 5.85
CA THR A 63 -30.38 10.14 6.59
C THR A 63 -31.14 8.87 6.94
#